data_AF-A0A2X1QWS2-F1
#
_entry.id   AF-A0A2X1QWS2-F1
#
_cell.length_a   1.000
_cell.length_b   1.000
_cell.length_c   1.000
_cell.angle_alpha   90.00
_cell.angle_beta   90.00
_cell.angle_gamma   90.00
#
_symmetry.space_group_name_H-M   'P 1'
#
loop_
_entity.id
_entity.type
_entity.pdbx_description
1 polymer ?
#
loop_
_entity_poly.entity_id
_entity_poly.type
_entity_poly.pdbx_seq_one_letter_code
_entity_poly.pdbx_strand_id
1 'polypeptide(L)'
;MQISSDGQTLVRVRDSDIDDGSCQIPAGITAIETWAFINCTKLQTLMLPAGVTTIGEKVFDGCSSLKTITLPAGVTTIGPYAFYNCRNLQTITIPAGVTTIATGAFWGCANLQTITLPAGLKTIDKMAFHRCSRLQR
;
A
#
# COMPACT_ATOMS: atom_id res chain seq x y z
N MET A 1 7.09 13.65 9.64
CA MET A 1 5.93 12.74 9.66
C MET A 1 4.81 13.45 10.42
N GLN A 2 3.58 13.38 9.94
CA GLN A 2 2.41 14.00 10.58
C GLN A 2 1.45 12.93 11.05
N ILE A 3 1.08 13.00 12.33
CA ILE A 3 0.12 12.11 13.01
C ILE A 3 -0.98 13.00 13.60
N SER A 4 -2.19 12.48 13.68
CA SER A 4 -3.34 13.13 14.32
C SER A 4 -3.09 13.44 15.81
N SER A 5 -3.89 14.34 16.38
CA SER A 5 -3.77 14.75 17.79
C SER A 5 -4.02 13.61 18.79
N ASP A 6 -4.80 12.59 18.40
CA ASP A 6 -5.05 11.39 19.21
C ASP A 6 -3.95 10.32 19.07
N GLY A 7 -2.96 10.53 18.19
CA GLY A 7 -1.83 9.63 18.00
C GLY A 7 -2.15 8.34 17.22
N GLN A 8 -3.39 8.17 16.72
CA GLN A 8 -3.84 6.91 16.10
C GLN A 8 -3.89 6.92 14.58
N THR A 9 -3.86 8.11 13.96
CA THR A 9 -3.99 8.26 12.51
C THR A 9 -2.73 8.85 11.90
N LEU A 10 -2.14 8.13 10.95
CA LEU A 10 -1.04 8.64 10.15
C LEU A 10 -1.59 9.51 9.02
N VAL A 11 -1.35 10.81 9.13
CA VAL A 11 -1.89 11.84 8.22
C VAL A 11 -1.00 12.00 7.00
N ARG A 12 0.32 12.12 7.20
CA ARG A 12 1.24 12.35 6.08
C ARG A 12 2.68 11.94 6.38
N VAL A 13 3.32 11.35 5.38
CA VAL A 13 4.74 11.03 5.31
C VAL A 13 5.32 11.76 4.09
N ARG A 14 6.50 12.35 4.25
CA ARG A 14 7.26 12.99 3.17
C ARG A 14 8.56 12.22 2.95
N ASP A 15 9.21 12.42 1.80
CA ASP A 15 10.54 11.86 1.54
C ASP A 15 11.63 12.32 2.52
N SER A 16 11.39 13.39 3.30
CA SER A 16 12.25 13.80 4.41
C SER A 16 12.14 12.91 5.65
N ASP A 17 11.06 12.13 5.76
CA ASP A 17 10.78 11.25 6.90
C ASP A 17 11.30 9.81 6.66
N ILE A 18 11.85 9.57 5.47
CA ILE A 18 12.30 8.25 5.02
C ILE A 18 13.82 8.20 5.14
N ASP A 19 14.29 7.30 5.98
CA ASP A 19 15.71 7.06 6.23
C ASP A 19 16.12 5.69 5.69
N ASP A 20 17.22 5.67 4.94
CA ASP A 20 17.73 4.50 4.21
C ASP A 20 16.64 3.72 3.43
N GLY A 21 15.67 4.43 2.86
CA GLY A 21 14.57 3.84 2.09
C GLY A 21 13.51 3.10 2.92
N SER A 22 13.49 3.28 4.24
CA SER A 22 12.46 2.76 5.12
C SER A 22 11.80 3.88 5.93
N CYS A 23 10.57 3.64 6.40
CA CYS A 23 9.85 4.57 7.27
C CYS A 23 9.36 3.82 8.50
N GLN A 24 9.76 4.29 9.69
CA GLN A 24 9.35 3.70 10.96
C GLN A 24 8.03 4.32 11.40
N ILE A 25 6.94 3.57 11.23
CA ILE A 25 5.62 4.00 11.69
C ILE A 25 5.46 3.61 13.17
N PRO A 26 5.10 4.54 14.07
CA PRO A 26 4.88 4.23 15.48
C PRO A 26 3.86 3.11 15.70
N ALA A 27 4.14 2.26 16.69
CA ALA A 27 3.13 1.34 17.22
C ALA A 27 1.97 2.15 17.82
N GLY A 28 0.73 1.75 17.52
CA GLY A 28 -0.48 2.45 17.95
C GLY A 28 -1.24 3.16 16.83
N ILE A 29 -0.63 3.32 15.65
CA ILE A 29 -1.37 3.75 14.46
C ILE A 29 -2.35 2.65 14.04
N THR A 30 -3.62 3.03 13.94
CA THR A 30 -4.73 2.17 13.53
C THR A 30 -5.37 2.62 12.21
N ALA A 31 -5.12 3.87 11.80
CA ALA A 31 -5.63 4.44 10.56
C ALA A 31 -4.54 5.15 9.75
N ILE A 32 -4.67 5.11 8.42
CA ILE A 32 -3.82 5.83 7.49
C ILE A 32 -4.73 6.68 6.61
N GLU A 33 -4.52 7.99 6.61
CA GLU A 33 -5.33 8.88 5.78
C GLU A 33 -5.09 8.67 4.28
N THR A 34 -6.09 9.07 3.49
CA THR A 34 -5.97 9.20 2.04
C THR A 34 -4.71 10.00 1.69
N TRP A 35 -3.92 9.51 0.74
CA TRP A 35 -2.66 10.13 0.30
C TRP A 35 -1.53 10.22 1.34
N ALA A 36 -1.60 9.50 2.47
CA ALA A 36 -0.59 9.64 3.52
C ALA A 36 0.86 9.41 3.04
N PHE A 37 1.10 8.49 2.10
CA PHE A 37 2.42 8.23 1.51
C PHE A 37 2.54 8.69 0.04
N ILE A 38 1.64 9.54 -0.45
CA ILE A 38 1.67 9.97 -1.86
C ILE A 38 3.04 10.55 -2.24
N ASN A 39 3.58 10.08 -3.36
CA ASN A 39 4.88 10.43 -3.90
C ASN A 39 6.04 10.29 -2.90
N CYS A 40 5.99 9.32 -1.98
CA CYS A 40 7.16 8.91 -1.21
C CYS A 40 8.14 8.14 -2.10
N THR A 41 8.89 8.86 -2.94
CA THR A 41 9.78 8.31 -3.96
C THR A 41 11.06 7.68 -3.41
N LYS A 42 11.41 7.94 -2.15
CA LYS A 42 12.52 7.28 -1.46
C LYS A 42 12.13 5.98 -0.78
N LEU A 43 10.83 5.74 -0.53
CA LEU A 43 10.36 4.57 0.19
C LEU A 43 10.63 3.31 -0.63
N GLN A 44 11.46 2.41 -0.12
CA GLN A 44 11.80 1.13 -0.73
C GLN A 44 11.10 -0.04 -0.04
N THR A 45 10.99 0.01 1.28
CA THR A 45 10.35 -1.02 2.09
C THR A 45 9.46 -0.39 3.15
N LEU A 46 8.37 -1.06 3.49
CA LEU A 46 7.48 -0.61 4.56
C LEU A 46 6.85 -1.78 5.30
N MET A 47 6.81 -1.69 6.62
CA MET A 47 6.03 -2.56 7.49
C MET A 47 4.94 -1.71 8.15
N LEU A 48 3.68 -2.04 7.89
CA LEU A 48 2.56 -1.34 8.50
C LEU A 48 2.26 -1.90 9.89
N PRO A 49 1.88 -1.05 10.87
CA PRO A 49 1.52 -1.50 12.22
C PRO A 49 0.31 -2.44 12.22
N ALA A 50 0.30 -3.40 13.14
CA ALA A 50 -0.74 -4.44 13.23
C ALA A 50 -2.18 -3.89 13.40
N GLY A 51 -2.33 -2.68 13.94
CA GLY A 51 -3.62 -2.03 14.14
C GLY A 51 -4.27 -1.47 12.87
N VAL A 52 -3.54 -1.40 11.75
CA VAL A 52 -4.06 -0.87 10.50
C VAL A 52 -5.01 -1.88 9.84
N THR A 53 -6.26 -1.47 9.62
CA THR A 53 -7.30 -2.33 9.00
C THR A 53 -7.66 -1.92 7.57
N THR A 54 -7.29 -0.71 7.15
CA THR A 54 -7.70 -0.15 5.85
C THR A 54 -6.50 0.50 5.17
N ILE A 55 -6.27 0.15 3.91
CA ILE A 55 -5.42 0.92 2.99
C ILE A 55 -6.36 1.75 2.12
N GLY A 56 -6.46 3.05 2.40
CA GLY A 56 -7.39 3.97 1.74
C GLY A 56 -7.05 4.29 0.29
N GLU A 57 -7.79 5.23 -0.28
CA GLU A 57 -7.53 5.73 -1.64
C GLU A 57 -6.13 6.33 -1.74
N LYS A 58 -5.38 5.93 -2.78
CA LYS A 58 -4.09 6.51 -3.17
C LYS A 58 -3.05 6.66 -2.05
N VAL A 59 -3.11 5.82 -1.00
CA VAL A 59 -2.21 5.92 0.15
C VAL A 59 -0.75 5.88 -0.30
N PHE A 60 -0.37 4.97 -1.19
CA PHE A 60 0.98 4.79 -1.73
C PHE A 60 1.11 5.22 -3.20
N ASP A 61 0.20 6.07 -3.69
CA ASP A 61 0.26 6.59 -5.06
C ASP A 61 1.62 7.25 -5.32
N GLY A 62 2.34 6.79 -6.35
CA GLY A 62 3.61 7.34 -6.77
C GLY A 62 4.79 6.97 -5.88
N CYS A 63 4.66 6.00 -4.96
CA CYS A 63 5.79 5.38 -4.25
C CYS A 63 6.64 4.55 -5.22
N SER A 64 7.34 5.21 -6.12
CA SER A 64 7.96 4.61 -7.31
C SER A 64 9.15 3.72 -6.98
N SER A 65 9.80 3.90 -5.82
CA SER A 65 10.89 3.06 -5.34
C SER A 65 10.45 1.89 -4.46
N LEU A 66 9.17 1.81 -4.09
CA LEU A 66 8.66 0.79 -3.16
C LEU A 66 8.82 -0.58 -3.82
N LYS A 67 9.67 -1.45 -3.25
CA LYS A 67 9.95 -2.81 -3.75
C LYS A 67 9.09 -3.84 -3.06
N THR A 68 8.93 -3.70 -1.75
CA THR A 68 8.16 -4.61 -0.90
C THR A 68 7.39 -3.84 0.16
N ILE A 69 6.22 -4.36 0.52
CA ILE A 69 5.41 -3.86 1.63
C ILE A 69 4.80 -5.05 2.36
N THR A 70 4.85 -5.00 3.69
CA THR A 70 4.17 -5.98 4.55
C THR A 70 2.88 -5.39 5.06
N LEU A 71 1.75 -5.94 4.61
CA LEU A 71 0.42 -5.59 5.08
C LEU A 71 0.05 -6.44 6.31
N PRO A 72 -0.49 -5.85 7.38
CA PRO A 72 -0.87 -6.60 8.57
C PRO A 72 -2.08 -7.48 8.29
N ALA A 73 -2.20 -8.58 9.04
CA ALA A 73 -3.28 -9.56 8.87
C ALA A 73 -4.68 -8.95 9.04
N GLY A 74 -4.79 -7.85 9.79
CA GLY A 74 -6.04 -7.13 10.04
C GLY A 74 -6.55 -6.27 8.89
N VAL A 75 -5.79 -6.12 7.78
CA VAL A 75 -6.29 -5.36 6.63
C VAL A 75 -7.46 -6.10 5.98
N THR A 76 -8.59 -5.40 5.85
CA THR A 76 -9.80 -5.90 5.19
C THR A 76 -10.09 -5.20 3.87
N THR A 77 -9.46 -4.05 3.63
CA THR A 77 -9.79 -3.18 2.49
C THR A 77 -8.53 -2.61 1.83
N ILE A 78 -8.46 -2.71 0.50
CA ILE A 78 -7.48 -2.00 -0.35
C ILE A 78 -8.26 -1.09 -1.30
N GLY A 79 -8.13 0.21 -1.07
CA GLY A 79 -8.91 1.26 -1.73
C GLY A 79 -8.47 1.57 -3.15
N PRO A 80 -9.25 2.41 -3.86
CA PRO A 80 -8.97 2.79 -5.23
C PRO A 80 -7.57 3.39 -5.36
N TYR A 81 -6.82 2.95 -6.37
CA TYR A 81 -5.49 3.49 -6.68
C TYR A 81 -4.47 3.41 -5.51
N ALA A 82 -4.69 2.56 -4.50
CA ALA A 82 -3.88 2.50 -3.28
C ALA A 82 -2.36 2.38 -3.52
N PHE A 83 -1.95 1.64 -4.55
CA PHE A 83 -0.56 1.44 -5.00
C PHE A 83 -0.35 1.94 -6.44
N TYR A 84 -1.10 2.96 -6.86
CA TYR A 84 -1.00 3.53 -8.20
C TYR A 84 0.44 3.97 -8.50
N ASN A 85 0.99 3.56 -9.63
CA ASN A 85 2.36 3.86 -10.05
C ASN A 85 3.45 3.48 -9.02
N CYS A 86 3.24 2.46 -8.17
CA CYS A 86 4.34 1.81 -7.43
C CYS A 86 5.19 0.96 -8.40
N ARG A 87 5.96 1.64 -9.26
CA ARG A 87 6.61 1.03 -10.44
C ARG A 87 7.61 -0.06 -10.09
N ASN A 88 8.27 0.02 -8.94
CA ASN A 88 9.24 -0.97 -8.49
C ASN A 88 8.68 -2.05 -7.56
N LEU A 89 7.37 -2.05 -7.26
CA LEU A 89 6.77 -3.06 -6.39
C LEU A 89 6.89 -4.40 -7.08
N GLN A 90 7.60 -5.36 -6.48
CA GLN A 90 7.90 -6.66 -7.10
C GLN A 90 6.97 -7.76 -6.63
N THR A 91 6.67 -7.76 -5.33
CA THR A 91 5.87 -8.79 -4.68
C THR A 91 4.97 -8.15 -3.64
N ILE A 92 3.75 -8.66 -3.52
CA ILE A 92 2.85 -8.30 -2.41
C ILE A 92 1.99 -9.50 -2.01
N THR A 93 1.81 -9.67 -0.71
CA THR A 93 0.87 -10.65 -0.14
C THR A 93 -0.35 -9.89 0.35
N ILE A 94 -1.52 -10.21 -0.21
CA ILE A 94 -2.78 -9.59 0.16
C ILE A 94 -3.37 -10.36 1.36
N PRO A 95 -3.66 -9.68 2.50
CA PRO A 95 -4.15 -10.35 3.71
C PRO A 95 -5.46 -11.10 3.54
N ALA A 96 -5.65 -12.15 4.35
CA ALA A 96 -6.80 -13.06 4.27
C ALA A 96 -8.18 -12.36 4.40
N GLY A 97 -8.23 -11.24 5.13
CA GLY A 97 -9.46 -10.46 5.34
C GLY A 97 -9.87 -9.59 4.15
N VAL A 98 -9.01 -9.41 3.14
CA VAL A 98 -9.31 -8.57 1.99
C VAL A 98 -10.31 -9.27 1.07
N THR A 99 -11.49 -8.67 0.91
CA THR A 99 -12.55 -9.21 0.04
C THR A 99 -12.63 -8.52 -1.32
N THR A 100 -12.04 -7.32 -1.46
CA THR A 100 -12.06 -6.53 -2.69
C THR A 100 -10.70 -5.89 -2.96
N ILE A 101 -10.23 -5.99 -4.21
CA ILE A 101 -9.15 -5.16 -4.76
C ILE A 101 -9.80 -4.10 -5.65
N ALA A 102 -9.80 -2.85 -5.18
CA ALA A 102 -10.53 -1.77 -5.80
C ALA A 102 -9.93 -1.29 -7.14
N THR A 103 -10.72 -0.45 -7.83
CA THR A 103 -10.38 0.10 -9.16
C THR A 103 -8.97 0.69 -9.17
N GLY A 104 -8.14 0.21 -10.11
CA GLY A 104 -6.78 0.72 -10.30
C GLY A 104 -5.82 0.53 -9.12
N ALA A 105 -6.15 -0.29 -8.11
CA ALA A 105 -5.37 -0.43 -6.88
C ALA A 105 -3.86 -0.67 -7.12
N PHE A 106 -3.48 -1.43 -8.14
CA PHE A 106 -2.09 -1.71 -8.54
C PHE A 106 -1.78 -1.21 -9.96
N TRP A 107 -2.52 -0.23 -10.46
CA TRP A 107 -2.29 0.26 -11.81
C TRP A 107 -0.88 0.83 -11.94
N GLY A 108 -0.15 0.40 -12.98
CA GLY A 108 1.18 0.90 -13.27
C GLY A 108 2.27 0.33 -12.35
N CYS A 109 1.97 -0.70 -11.56
CA CYS A 109 2.98 -1.52 -10.88
C CYS A 109 3.74 -2.40 -11.90
N ALA A 110 4.52 -1.76 -12.77
CA ALA A 110 5.16 -2.38 -13.93
C ALA A 110 6.11 -3.53 -13.58
N ASN A 111 6.69 -3.52 -12.38
CA ASN A 111 7.57 -4.57 -11.88
C ASN A 111 6.88 -5.62 -10.99
N LEU A 112 5.57 -5.55 -10.78
CA LEU A 112 4.86 -6.52 -9.95
C LEU A 112 4.91 -7.87 -10.67
N GLN A 113 5.65 -8.82 -10.11
CA GLN A 113 5.87 -10.15 -10.66
C GLN A 113 4.94 -11.17 -10.03
N THR A 114 4.80 -11.11 -8.69
CA THR A 114 4.03 -12.07 -7.92
C THR A 114 3.07 -11.34 -7.00
N ILE A 115 1.81 -11.79 -6.99
CA ILE A 115 0.81 -11.37 -6.00
C ILE A 115 0.15 -12.59 -5.39
N THR A 116 0.15 -12.67 -4.06
CA THR A 116 -0.59 -13.71 -3.36
C THR A 116 -1.96 -13.17 -2.99
N LEU A 117 -3.02 -13.73 -3.59
CA LEU A 117 -4.40 -13.34 -3.33
C LEU A 117 -5.01 -14.22 -2.22
N PRO A 118 -5.88 -13.67 -1.35
CA PRO A 118 -6.49 -14.45 -0.30
C PRO A 118 -7.63 -15.31 -0.85
N ALA A 119 -7.89 -16.46 -0.22
CA ALA A 119 -8.97 -17.36 -0.60
C ALA A 119 -10.36 -16.71 -0.51
N GLY A 120 -10.51 -15.71 0.37
CA GLY A 120 -11.75 -14.95 0.56
C GLY A 120 -11.97 -13.78 -0.41
N LEU A 121 -11.08 -13.58 -1.39
CA LEU A 121 -11.21 -12.51 -2.36
C LEU A 121 -12.45 -12.72 -3.24
N LYS A 122 -13.35 -11.74 -3.27
CA LYS A 122 -14.61 -11.80 -4.03
C LYS A 122 -14.54 -10.99 -5.32
N THR A 123 -13.91 -9.82 -5.26
CA THR A 123 -13.97 -8.85 -6.35
C THR A 123 -12.59 -8.27 -6.67
N ILE A 124 -12.26 -8.24 -7.96
CA ILE A 124 -11.16 -7.47 -8.52
C ILE A 124 -11.77 -6.48 -9.51
N ASP A 125 -11.69 -5.20 -9.17
CA ASP A 125 -12.33 -4.15 -9.96
C ASP A 125 -11.57 -3.84 -11.25
N LYS A 126 -12.22 -3.02 -12.10
CA LYS A 126 -11.66 -2.56 -13.37
C LYS A 126 -10.26 -1.99 -13.19
N MET A 127 -9.37 -2.42 -14.08
CA MET A 127 -8.01 -1.89 -14.18
C MET A 127 -7.16 -2.07 -12.91
N ALA A 128 -7.58 -2.88 -11.93
CA ALA A 128 -6.82 -3.13 -10.70
C ALA A 128 -5.35 -3.46 -10.97
N PHE A 129 -5.07 -4.24 -12.01
CA PHE A 129 -3.71 -4.61 -12.45
C PHE A 129 -3.33 -4.06 -13.83
N HIS A 130 -3.96 -2.96 -14.27
CA HIS A 130 -3.63 -2.38 -15.57
C HIS A 130 -2.16 -1.91 -15.59
N ARG A 131 -1.44 -2.12 -16.70
CA ARG A 131 0.01 -1.85 -16.82
C ARG A 131 0.90 -2.57 -15.79
N CYS A 132 0.44 -3.67 -15.19
CA CYS A 132 1.31 -4.61 -14.48
C CYS A 132 2.00 -5.54 -15.49
N SER A 133 2.98 -5.03 -16.25
CA SER A 133 3.56 -5.73 -17.40
C SER A 133 4.41 -6.95 -17.07
N ARG A 134 4.88 -7.08 -15.82
CA ARG A 134 5.66 -8.23 -15.34
C ARG A 134 4.84 -9.25 -14.54
N LEU A 135 3.55 -8.99 -14.33
CA LEU A 135 2.70 -9.88 -13.56
C LEU A 135 2.49 -11.16 -14.38
N GLN A 136 3.05 -12.24 -13.89
CA GLN A 136 2.93 -13.54 -14.55
C GLN A 136 1.47 -14.02 -14.47
N ARG A 137 1.03 -14.71 -15.53
CA ARG A 137 -0.32 -15.25 -15.63
C ARG A 137 -0.53 -16.42 -14.69
#